data_AF-A0A7C0WD78-F1
#
_entry.id   AF-A0A7C0WD78-F1
#
_cell.length_a   1.000
_cell.length_b   1.000
_cell.length_c   1.000
_cell.angle_alpha   90.00
_cell.angle_beta   90.00
_cell.angle_gamma   90.00
#
_symmetry.space_group_name_H-M   'P 1'
#
loop_
_entity.id
_entity.type
_entity.pdbx_description
1 polymer ?
#
loop_
_entity_poly.entity_id
_entity_poly.type
_entity_poly.pdbx_seq_one_letter_code
_entity_poly.pdbx_strand_id
1 'polypeptide(L)'
;MSTYKETHYRSIIKALSWRIFATVATILIVFTFTHKLILSLGVGAVEMIVKLILYYFHERIWSLIPLGKKKHPLSSLPIDRKLKEEDLELIRQKLKELGYIN
;
A
#
# COMPACT_ATOMS: atom_id res chain seq x y z
N MET A 1 -24.53 7.23 8.50
CA MET A 1 -23.33 6.40 8.29
C MET A 1 -22.34 7.24 7.49
N SER A 2 -21.28 7.76 8.10
CA SER A 2 -20.41 8.73 7.41
C SER A 2 -19.55 8.03 6.34
N THR A 3 -19.86 8.33 5.08
CA THR A 3 -19.15 7.85 3.88
C THR A 3 -17.87 8.65 3.69
N TYR A 4 -16.85 8.40 4.51
CA TYR A 4 -15.50 8.89 4.22
C TYR A 4 -14.82 7.93 3.24
N LYS A 5 -14.74 8.34 1.98
CA LYS A 5 -13.89 7.67 0.98
C LYS A 5 -12.43 7.88 1.41
N GLU A 6 -11.78 6.84 1.92
CA GLU A 6 -10.35 6.86 2.27
C GLU A 6 -9.53 7.10 0.98
N THR A 7 -9.21 8.36 0.71
CA THR A 7 -8.31 8.72 -0.39
C THR A 7 -6.89 8.26 -0.02
N HIS A 8 -6.15 7.65 -0.95
CA HIS A 8 -4.76 7.22 -0.77
C HIS A 8 -3.88 8.27 -0.06
N TYR A 9 -4.13 9.56 -0.33
CA TYR A 9 -3.45 10.69 0.31
C TYR A 9 -3.67 10.78 1.83
N ARG A 10 -4.89 10.55 2.33
CA ARG A 10 -5.19 10.56 3.78
C ARG A 10 -4.51 9.40 4.50
N SER A 11 -4.45 8.23 3.86
CA SER A 11 -3.75 7.07 4.41
C SER A 11 -2.23 7.30 4.50
N ILE A 12 -1.62 7.93 3.50
CA ILE A 12 -0.18 8.29 3.54
C ILE A 12 0.11 9.28 4.67
N ILE A 13 -0.70 10.34 4.79
CA ILE A 13 -0.53 11.33 5.87
C ILE A 13 -0.67 10.66 7.24
N LYS A 14 -1.71 9.86 7.44
CA LYS A 14 -1.95 9.14 8.69
C LYS A 14 -0.77 8.22 9.05
N ALA A 15 -0.24 7.49 8.07
CA ALA A 15 0.92 6.62 8.26
C ALA A 15 2.19 7.43 8.62
N LEU A 16 2.42 8.57 7.97
CA LEU A 16 3.55 9.44 8.26
C LEU A 16 3.45 10.06 9.66
N SER A 17 2.28 10.55 10.05
CA SER A 17 2.02 11.08 11.39
C SER A 17 2.29 10.03 12.47
N TRP A 18 1.82 8.80 12.26
CA TRP A 18 2.08 7.69 13.20
C TRP A 18 3.57 7.36 13.31
N ARG A 19 4.30 7.39 12.20
CA ARG A 19 5.76 7.13 12.19
C ARG A 19 6.54 8.19 12.95
N ILE A 20 6.21 9.48 12.77
CA ILE A 20 6.86 10.56 13.53
C ILE A 20 6.58 10.41 15.02
N PHE A 21 5.33 10.15 15.40
CA PHE A 21 4.96 9.96 16.80
C PHE A 21 5.69 8.77 17.44
N ALA A 22 5.79 7.65 16.72
CA ALA A 22 6.51 6.47 17.20
C ALA A 22 8.01 6.75 17.41
N THR A 23 8.70 7.40 16.47
CA THR A 23 10.13 7.72 16.63
C THR A 23 10.36 8.68 17.80
N VAL A 24 9.50 9.69 17.96
CA VAL A 24 9.57 10.61 19.11
C VAL A 24 9.36 9.87 20.42
N ALA A 25 8.39 8.96 20.49
CA ALA A 25 8.16 8.13 21.67
C ALA A 25 9.40 7.28 22.02
N THR A 26 10.05 6.64 21.03
CA THR A 26 11.29 5.88 21.28
C THR A 26 12.40 6.76 21.82
N ILE A 27 12.63 7.93 21.21
CA ILE A 27 13.65 8.89 21.67
C ILE A 27 13.37 9.31 23.12
N LEU A 28 12.11 9.62 23.45
CA LEU A 28 11.71 9.99 24.81
C LEU A 28 11.92 8.86 25.80
N ILE A 29 11.52 7.63 25.47
CA ILE A 29 11.72 6.46 26.33
C ILE A 29 13.21 6.27 26.60
N VAL A 30 14.04 6.21 25.55
CA VAL A 30 15.50 6.03 25.69
C VAL A 30 16.12 7.16 26.50
N PHE A 31 15.63 8.38 26.31
CA PHE A 31 16.09 9.54 27.06
C PHE A 31 15.71 9.45 28.54
N THR A 32 14.50 9.04 28.88
CA THR A 32 14.06 8.86 30.27
C THR A 32 14.93 7.84 31.01
N PHE A 33 15.36 6.77 30.35
CA PHE A 33 16.23 5.76 30.98
C PHE A 33 17.70 6.18 31.02
N THR A 34 18.20 6.79 29.95
CA THR A 34 19.65 7.04 29.78
C THR A 34 20.08 8.44 30.24
N HIS A 35 19.15 9.40 30.29
CA HIS A 35 19.38 10.84 30.49
C HIS A 35 20.39 11.47 29.52
N LYS A 36 20.67 10.80 28.39
CA LYS A 36 21.65 11.22 27.38
C LYS A 36 20.95 11.51 26.06
N LEU A 37 20.89 12.78 25.68
CA LEU A 37 20.22 13.23 24.44
C LEU A 37 20.87 12.64 23.18
N ILE A 38 22.20 12.68 23.08
CA ILE A 38 22.93 12.21 21.90
C ILE A 38 22.68 10.72 21.63
N LEU A 39 22.68 9.89 22.68
CA LEU A 39 22.38 8.47 22.55
C LEU A 39 20.93 8.23 22.14
N SER A 40 19.99 8.98 22.71
CA SER A 40 18.56 8.81 22.45
C SER A 40 18.21 9.17 21.00
N LEU A 41 18.79 10.25 20.48
CA LEU A 41 18.69 10.63 19.07
C LEU A 41 19.34 9.60 18.15
N GLY A 42 20.51 9.07 18.53
CA GLY A 42 21.18 7.99 17.80
C GLY A 42 20.32 6.73 17.68
N VAL A 43 19.67 6.32 18.77
CA VAL A 43 18.75 5.18 18.77
C VAL A 43 17.55 5.44 17.86
N GLY A 44 16.92 6.62 17.95
CA GLY A 44 15.80 6.98 17.07
C GLY A 44 16.18 6.98 15.58
N ALA A 45 17.38 7.44 15.24
CA ALA A 45 17.88 7.43 13.86
C ALA A 45 18.13 5.99 13.34
N VAL A 46 18.78 5.15 14.16
CA VAL A 46 19.02 3.74 13.83
C VAL A 46 17.69 2.99 13.69
N GLU A 47 16.74 3.22 14.59
CA GLU A 47 15.40 2.63 14.54
C GLU A 47 14.71 2.92 13.21
N MET A 48 14.81 4.15 12.71
CA MET A 48 14.21 4.53 11.42
C MET A 48 14.80 3.73 10.26
N ILE A 49 16.13 3.57 10.22
CA ILE A 49 16.84 2.81 9.18
C ILE A 49 16.47 1.32 9.28
N VAL A 50 16.50 0.75 10.48
CA VAL A 50 16.16 -0.66 10.73
C VAL A 50 14.73 -0.95 10.30
N LYS A 51 13.76 -0.08 10.63
CA LYS A 51 12.37 -0.22 10.19
C LYS A 51 12.23 -0.18 8.67
N LEU A 52 12.99 0.66 7.97
CA LEU A 52 12.96 0.71 6.51
C LEU A 52 13.46 -0.59 5.89
N ILE A 53 14.59 -1.11 6.38
CA ILE A 53 15.16 -2.39 5.93
C ILE A 53 14.18 -3.53 6.21
N LEU A 54 13.68 -3.64 7.45
CA LEU A 54 12.71 -4.66 7.83
C LEU A 54 11.43 -4.57 7.02
N TYR A 55 10.91 -3.36 6.73
CA TYR A 55 9.72 -3.19 5.90
C TYR A 55 9.95 -3.71 4.48
N TYR A 56 11.09 -3.39 3.87
CA TYR A 56 11.45 -3.88 2.54
C TYR A 56 11.49 -5.42 2.50
N PHE A 57 12.20 -6.05 3.45
CA PHE A 57 12.26 -7.51 3.54
C PHE A 57 10.89 -8.11 3.83
N HIS A 58 10.10 -7.49 4.71
CA HIS A 58 8.74 -7.92 5.01
C HIS A 58 7.86 -7.91 3.76
N GLU A 59 7.86 -6.82 2.98
CA GLU A 59 7.11 -6.79 1.71
C GLU A 59 7.63 -7.82 0.72
N ARG A 60 8.94 -8.03 0.64
CA ARG A 60 9.50 -9.04 -0.27
C ARG A 60 9.04 -10.44 0.12
N ILE A 61 9.12 -10.80 1.39
CA ILE A 61 8.64 -12.09 1.92
C ILE A 61 7.13 -12.21 1.71
N TRP A 62 6.37 -11.15 2.02
CA TRP A 62 4.92 -11.12 1.85
C TRP A 62 4.49 -11.30 0.39
N SER A 63 5.25 -10.73 -0.56
CA SER A 63 4.97 -10.86 -2.00
C SER A 63 5.05 -12.30 -2.51
N LEU A 64 5.86 -13.15 -1.85
CA LEU A 64 6.00 -14.57 -2.16
C LEU A 64 4.79 -15.38 -1.68
N ILE A 65 4.08 -14.90 -0.67
CA ILE A 65 2.90 -15.57 -0.15
C ILE A 65 1.69 -15.18 -1.03
N PRO A 66 1.01 -16.14 -1.71
CA PRO A 66 -0.13 -15.84 -2.58
C PRO A 66 -1.45 -15.57 -1.81
N LEU A 67 -1.39 -15.32 -0.50
CA LEU A 67 -2.57 -15.15 0.35
C LEU A 67 -3.38 -13.91 -0.09
N GLY A 68 -4.65 -14.10 -0.42
CA GLY A 68 -5.57 -13.00 -0.71
C GLY A 68 -5.48 -12.39 -2.12
N LYS A 69 -4.69 -12.96 -3.04
CA LYS A 69 -4.73 -12.56 -4.46
C LYS A 69 -6.08 -12.96 -5.06
N LYS A 70 -7.02 -12.01 -5.17
CA LYS A 70 -8.29 -12.21 -5.91
C LYS A 70 -7.94 -12.33 -7.38
N LYS A 71 -8.09 -13.52 -7.95
CA LYS A 71 -8.00 -13.71 -9.40
C LYS A 71 -9.13 -12.89 -10.03
N HIS A 72 -8.79 -12.09 -11.04
CA HIS A 72 -9.80 -11.38 -11.81
C HIS A 72 -10.76 -12.43 -12.41
N PRO A 73 -12.09 -12.27 -12.35
CA PRO A 73 -13.02 -13.29 -12.85
C PRO A 73 -12.82 -13.60 -14.33
N LEU A 74 -12.29 -12.65 -15.11
CA LEU A 74 -11.95 -12.85 -16.53
C LEU A 74 -10.54 -13.43 -16.77
N SER A 75 -9.72 -13.62 -15.73
CA SER A 75 -8.36 -14.17 -15.88
C SER A 75 -8.33 -15.65 -16.26
N SER A 76 -9.46 -16.35 -16.16
CA SER A 76 -9.63 -17.74 -16.60
C SER A 76 -10.02 -17.88 -18.07
N LEU A 77 -10.31 -16.77 -18.78
CA LEU A 77 -10.68 -16.84 -20.19
C LEU A 77 -9.42 -17.07 -21.04
N PRO A 78 -9.39 -18.10 -21.91
CA PRO A 78 -8.29 -18.33 -22.84
C PRO A 78 -8.33 -17.28 -23.95
N ILE A 79 -7.69 -16.13 -23.73
CA ILE A 79 -7.50 -15.11 -24.76
C ILE A 79 -6.19 -15.42 -25.49
N ASP A 80 -6.25 -16.41 -26.39
CA ASP A 80 -5.07 -16.83 -27.17
C ASP A 80 -4.84 -15.95 -28.42
N ARG A 81 -5.80 -15.08 -28.74
CA ARG A 81 -5.75 -14.21 -29.92
C ARG A 81 -5.67 -12.73 -29.56
N LYS A 82 -4.86 -11.99 -30.31
CA LYS A 82 -4.78 -10.52 -30.24
C LYS A 82 -6.15 -9.92 -30.59
N LEU A 83 -6.62 -8.96 -29.80
CA LEU A 83 -7.90 -8.27 -30.03
C LEU A 83 -7.94 -7.70 -31.46
N LYS A 84 -9.01 -8.00 -32.19
CA LYS A 84 -9.31 -7.39 -33.50
C LYS A 84 -10.24 -6.19 -33.30
N GLU A 85 -10.30 -5.32 -34.31
CA GLU A 85 -11.20 -4.16 -34.33
C GLU A 85 -12.68 -4.57 -34.21
N GLU A 86 -13.08 -5.71 -34.80
CA GLU A 86 -14.43 -6.28 -34.67
C GLU A 86 -14.80 -6.60 -33.21
N ASP A 87 -13.85 -7.15 -32.43
CA ASP A 87 -14.06 -7.48 -31.02
C ASP A 87 -14.24 -6.19 -30.19
N LEU A 88 -13.56 -5.10 -30.57
CA LEU A 88 -13.67 -3.79 -29.91
C LEU A 88 -15.03 -3.15 -30.17
N GLU A 89 -15.56 -3.24 -31.39
CA GLU A 89 -16.90 -2.76 -31.72
C GLU A 89 -17.97 -3.52 -30.94
N LEU A 90 -17.84 -4.84 -30.83
CA LEU A 90 -18.76 -5.69 -30.06
C LEU A 90 -18.73 -5.33 -28.56
N ILE A 91 -17.54 -5.14 -27.98
CA ILE A 91 -17.38 -4.69 -26.59
C ILE A 91 -18.02 -3.31 -26.41
N ARG A 92 -17.79 -2.37 -27.34
CA ARG A 92 -18.36 -1.02 -27.27
C ARG A 92 -19.89 -1.04 -27.34
N GLN A 93 -20.46 -1.89 -28.20
CA GLN A 93 -21.90 -2.07 -28.30
C GLN A 93 -22.49 -2.67 -27.01
N LYS A 94 -21.84 -3.71 -26.46
CA LYS A 94 -22.21 -4.30 -25.16
C LYS A 94 -22.16 -3.27 -24.03
N LEU A 95 -21.13 -2.43 -23.99
CA LEU A 95 -21.00 -1.38 -22.98
C LEU A 95 -22.07 -0.29 -23.14
N LYS A 96 -22.50 0.00 -24.36
CA LYS A 96 -23.62 0.89 -24.65
C LYS A 96 -24.97 0.30 -24.22
N GLU A 97 -25.19 -0.97 -24.51
CA GLU A 97 -26.37 -1.74 -24.07
C GLU A 97 -26.49 -1.74 -22.53
N LEU A 98 -25.37 -1.91 -21.84
CA LEU A 98 -25.30 -1.91 -20.38
C LEU A 98 -25.30 -0.49 -19.76
N GLY A 99 -25.35 0.57 -20.57
CA GLY A 99 -25.43 1.96 -20.11
C GLY A 99 -24.14 2.53 -19.52
N TYR A 100 -22.99 1.87 -19.74
CA TYR A 100 -21.68 2.38 -19.29
C TYR A 100 -21.12 3.46 -20.23
N ILE A 101 -21.53 3.46 -21.49
CA ILE A 101 -21.08 4.38 -22.53
C ILE A 101 -22.31 4.87 -23.28
N ASN A 102 -22.38 6.18 -23.57
CA ASN A 102 -23.44 6.78 -24.38
C ASN A 102 -23.03 6.90 -25.85
#